data_AF-A0A8C6QAH5-F1
#
_entry.id   AF-A0A8C6QAH5-F1
#
_cell.length_a   1.000
_cell.length_b   1.000
_cell.length_c   1.000
_cell.angle_alpha   90.00
_cell.angle_beta   90.00
_cell.angle_gamma   90.00
#
_symmetry.space_group_name_H-M   'P 1'
#
loop_
_entity.id
_entity.type
_entity.pdbx_description
1 polymer ?
#
loop_
_entity_poly.entity_id
_entity_poly.type
_entity_poly.pdbx_seq_one_letter_code
_entity_poly.pdbx_strand_id
1 'polypeptide(L)'
;MMPKLCFLGLLIKFFLTSGGETQPTHESLKPQKVRFQSRNFHNILRWQPGIMLAGNSSIYFVQYKMYGQPQWKNKQECWGTPALYCDLTNETSDLREPYYGRVKAVLARTNSDWVMTPRFTPWWETQIDPPAVTVTRVNASLLVVLHAPDLPYRGQNGSNESMENYYDLVYRVFKINKSVGKEQKVYEGAQRVVETEVLTPRSSYCVVAEIYRPILDKRSQRSKEKCVQIP
;
A
#
# COMPACT_ATOMS: atom_id res chain seq x y z
N MET A 1 38.38 35.35 -65.35
CA MET A 1 38.44 34.39 -66.47
C MET A 1 37.68 33.14 -66.04
N MET A 2 36.49 32.91 -66.60
CA MET A 2 35.77 31.63 -66.47
C MET A 2 36.44 30.55 -67.31
N PRO A 3 36.16 29.27 -67.05
CA PRO A 3 35.24 28.60 -67.97
C PRO A 3 34.17 27.72 -67.30
N LYS A 4 32.99 27.73 -67.92
CA LYS A 4 31.91 26.72 -67.84
C LYS A 4 32.22 25.55 -68.78
N LEU A 5 31.72 24.35 -68.46
CA LEU A 5 31.04 23.33 -69.31
C LEU A 5 31.02 22.00 -68.51
N CYS A 6 29.89 21.55 -67.96
CA CYS A 6 28.70 20.90 -68.55
C CYS A 6 28.70 19.36 -68.37
N PHE A 7 27.81 18.93 -67.46
CA PHE A 7 27.01 17.70 -67.35
C PHE A 7 27.47 16.37 -67.96
N LEU A 8 27.52 15.34 -67.10
CA LEU A 8 26.87 14.04 -67.36
C LEU A 8 26.21 13.55 -66.06
N GLY A 9 24.89 13.40 -66.06
CA GLY A 9 24.13 12.91 -64.91
C GLY A 9 24.07 11.40 -64.86
N LEU A 10 24.31 10.83 -63.68
CA LEU A 10 23.92 9.45 -63.35
C LEU A 10 22.91 9.49 -62.19
N LEU A 11 21.67 9.10 -62.47
CA LEU A 11 20.63 8.90 -61.46
C LEU A 11 20.86 7.57 -60.74
N ILE A 12 21.46 7.60 -59.54
CA ILE A 12 21.42 6.46 -58.61
C ILE A 12 20.21 6.66 -57.69
N LYS A 13 19.21 5.81 -57.89
CA LYS A 13 17.95 5.78 -57.14
C LYS A 13 17.92 4.50 -56.30
N PHE A 14 17.62 4.69 -55.00
CA PHE A 14 17.23 3.69 -53.97
C PHE A 14 18.34 2.71 -53.52
N PHE A 15 18.51 2.42 -52.23
CA PHE A 15 17.51 2.27 -51.18
C PHE A 15 17.92 2.92 -49.84
N LEU A 16 17.00 3.67 -49.23
CA LEU A 16 17.03 3.95 -47.79
C LEU A 16 16.71 2.63 -47.06
N THR A 17 17.74 1.93 -46.59
CA THR A 17 17.54 1.00 -45.48
C THR A 17 17.57 1.81 -44.19
N SER A 18 16.43 2.44 -43.87
CA SER A 18 16.13 2.84 -42.50
C SER A 18 15.88 1.58 -41.68
N GLY A 19 16.92 0.80 -41.44
CA GLY A 19 16.96 -0.23 -40.41
C GLY A 19 17.18 0.43 -39.06
N GLY A 20 16.20 1.19 -38.60
CA GLY A 20 16.11 1.58 -37.20
C GLY A 20 15.68 0.38 -36.39
N GLU A 21 16.58 -0.57 -36.15
CA GLU A 21 16.44 -1.44 -34.99
C GLU A 21 16.79 -0.60 -33.76
N THR A 22 15.78 0.07 -33.22
CA THR A 22 15.86 0.66 -31.89
C THR A 22 15.94 -0.47 -30.88
N GLN A 23 17.17 -0.94 -30.64
CA GLN A 23 17.47 -1.85 -29.56
C GLN A 23 16.91 -1.23 -28.25
N PRO A 24 16.21 -2.02 -27.40
CA PRO A 24 15.67 -1.50 -26.17
C PRO A 24 16.80 -0.87 -25.36
N THR A 25 16.73 0.43 -25.09
CA THR A 25 17.66 1.04 -24.14
C THR A 25 17.40 0.37 -22.79
N HIS A 26 18.45 -0.04 -22.08
CA HIS A 26 18.31 -0.75 -20.80
C HIS A 26 17.38 -0.04 -19.80
N GLU A 27 17.32 1.29 -19.90
CA GLU A 27 16.42 2.19 -19.16
C GLU A 27 14.93 1.97 -19.46
N SER A 28 14.55 1.67 -20.70
CA SER A 28 13.13 1.53 -21.08
C SER A 28 12.47 0.26 -20.52
N LEU A 29 13.28 -0.73 -20.12
CA LEU A 29 12.87 -1.99 -19.50
C LEU A 29 12.82 -1.92 -17.97
N LYS A 30 13.27 -0.82 -17.36
CA LYS A 30 13.32 -0.70 -15.90
C LYS A 30 11.90 -0.58 -15.32
N PRO A 31 11.54 -1.40 -14.31
CA PRO A 31 10.30 -1.20 -13.57
C PRO A 31 10.20 0.21 -13.00
N GLN A 32 9.02 0.81 -13.06
CA GLN A 32 8.78 2.16 -12.60
C GLN A 32 8.04 2.18 -11.27
N LYS A 33 8.17 3.29 -10.52
CA LYS A 33 7.44 3.54 -9.27
C LYS A 33 7.49 2.37 -8.28
N VAL A 34 8.67 1.75 -8.16
CA VAL A 34 8.91 0.64 -7.24
C VAL A 34 8.82 1.13 -5.80
N ARG A 35 7.83 0.65 -5.05
CA ARG A 35 7.59 1.08 -3.66
C ARG A 35 6.86 0.02 -2.86
N PHE A 36 7.02 0.07 -1.54
CA PHE A 36 6.15 -0.67 -0.63
C PHE A 36 4.79 0.01 -0.52
N GLN A 37 3.76 -0.82 -0.39
CA GLN A 37 2.45 -0.45 0.10
C GLN A 37 2.15 -1.30 1.32
N SER A 38 1.99 -0.64 2.47
CA SER A 38 1.76 -1.31 3.75
C SER A 38 0.41 -0.94 4.33
N ARG A 39 -0.41 -1.95 4.61
CA ARG A 39 -1.73 -1.80 5.22
C ARG A 39 -1.96 -2.90 6.26
N ASN A 40 -2.23 -2.53 7.50
CA ASN A 40 -2.26 -3.44 8.65
C ASN A 40 -1.07 -4.42 8.63
N PHE A 41 0.13 -3.89 8.39
CA PHE A 41 1.39 -4.65 8.25
C PHE A 41 1.45 -5.71 7.15
N HIS A 42 0.46 -5.81 6.27
CA HIS A 42 0.63 -6.51 5.01
C HIS A 42 1.50 -5.65 4.11
N ASN A 43 2.73 -6.08 3.85
CA ASN A 43 3.78 -5.28 3.23
C ASN A 43 4.01 -5.76 1.79
N ILE A 44 3.36 -5.11 0.83
CA ILE A 44 3.36 -5.52 -0.57
C ILE A 44 4.28 -4.60 -1.37
N LEU A 45 5.29 -5.16 -2.03
CA LEU A 45 6.10 -4.45 -3.00
C LEU A 45 5.32 -4.31 -4.30
N ARG A 46 5.18 -3.09 -4.83
CA ARG A 46 4.50 -2.83 -6.11
C ARG A 46 5.35 -2.03 -7.06
N TRP A 47 5.14 -2.23 -8.34
CA TRP A 47 5.79 -1.49 -9.42
C TRP A 47 4.86 -1.32 -10.61
N GLN A 48 5.25 -0.46 -11.53
CA GLN A 48 4.67 -0.33 -12.87
C GLN A 48 5.65 -0.94 -13.88
N PRO A 49 5.17 -1.44 -15.03
CA PRO A 49 6.04 -1.89 -16.10
C PRO A 49 6.99 -0.78 -16.58
N GLY A 50 8.11 -1.18 -17.16
CA GLY A 50 8.92 -0.26 -17.97
C GLY A 50 8.15 0.24 -19.19
N ILE A 51 8.61 1.34 -19.80
CA ILE A 51 7.95 2.01 -20.93
C ILE A 51 7.77 1.05 -22.12
N MET A 52 8.78 0.21 -22.39
CA MET A 52 8.72 -0.80 -23.46
C MET A 52 8.08 -2.13 -23.00
N LEU A 53 7.68 -2.22 -21.74
CA LEU A 53 7.08 -3.40 -21.12
C LEU A 53 5.56 -3.26 -20.91
N ALA A 54 4.92 -2.29 -21.55
CA ALA A 54 3.48 -2.09 -21.45
C ALA A 54 2.62 -3.24 -22.04
N GLY A 55 3.24 -4.32 -22.53
CA GLY A 55 2.60 -5.55 -23.02
C GLY A 55 2.78 -6.76 -22.09
N ASN A 56 1.95 -7.79 -22.29
CA ASN A 56 1.77 -8.93 -21.36
C ASN A 56 2.90 -9.98 -21.31
N SER A 57 4.09 -9.72 -21.84
CA SER A 57 5.16 -10.74 -22.01
C SER A 57 6.39 -10.55 -21.10
N SER A 58 6.39 -9.57 -20.20
CA SER A 58 7.47 -9.35 -19.24
C SER A 58 7.31 -10.19 -17.97
N ILE A 59 8.41 -10.78 -17.50
CA ILE A 59 8.50 -11.44 -16.19
C ILE A 59 9.39 -10.64 -15.25
N TYR A 60 9.10 -10.70 -13.95
CA TYR A 60 9.76 -9.93 -12.92
C TYR A 60 10.42 -10.83 -11.88
N PHE A 61 11.51 -10.34 -11.31
CA PHE A 61 12.26 -11.01 -10.24
C PHE A 61 12.41 -10.05 -9.08
N VAL A 62 12.12 -10.51 -7.87
CA VAL A 62 12.14 -9.68 -6.66
C VAL A 62 13.21 -10.17 -5.69
N GLN A 63 13.94 -9.19 -5.15
CA GLN A 63 14.82 -9.39 -4.00
C GLN A 63 14.47 -8.42 -2.89
N TYR A 64 14.83 -8.79 -1.67
CA TYR A 64 14.65 -7.97 -0.48
C TYR A 64 15.86 -8.09 0.43
N LYS A 65 16.01 -7.12 1.32
CA LYS A 65 16.93 -7.20 2.45
C LYS A 65 16.52 -6.26 3.57
N MET A 66 16.94 -6.61 4.78
CA MET A 66 16.95 -5.71 5.92
C MET A 66 18.12 -4.71 5.77
N TYR A 67 17.95 -3.49 6.27
CA TYR A 67 18.99 -2.48 6.31
C TYR A 67 20.21 -2.99 7.09
N GLY A 68 21.41 -2.56 6.68
CA GLY A 68 22.67 -3.06 7.26
C GLY A 68 23.09 -4.45 6.79
N GLN A 69 22.17 -5.29 6.26
CA GLN A 69 22.55 -6.59 5.71
C GLN A 69 23.28 -6.43 4.36
N PRO A 70 24.41 -7.14 4.17
CA PRO A 70 25.21 -7.01 2.94
C PRO A 70 24.56 -7.74 1.76
N GLN A 71 23.90 -8.87 2.01
CA GLN A 71 23.38 -9.76 0.98
C GLN A 71 21.90 -9.50 0.68
N TRP A 72 21.54 -9.61 -0.60
CA TRP A 72 20.16 -9.62 -1.05
C TRP A 72 19.61 -11.04 -1.05
N LYS A 73 18.34 -11.20 -0.64
CA LYS A 73 17.63 -12.49 -0.67
C LYS A 73 16.61 -12.51 -1.79
N ASN A 74 16.52 -13.63 -2.50
CA ASN A 74 15.50 -13.85 -3.53
C ASN A 74 14.16 -14.17 -2.88
N LYS A 75 13.07 -13.54 -3.34
CA LYS A 75 11.72 -13.97 -3.00
C LYS A 75 11.27 -15.02 -4.01
N GLN A 76 11.29 -16.29 -3.61
CA GLN A 76 11.11 -17.43 -4.52
C GLN A 76 9.74 -17.41 -5.20
N GLU A 77 8.69 -17.05 -4.47
CA GLU A 77 7.31 -16.96 -4.93
C GLU A 77 7.10 -15.84 -5.96
N CYS A 78 8.05 -14.91 -6.06
CA CYS A 78 8.07 -13.82 -7.03
C CYS A 78 9.27 -13.91 -7.99
N TRP A 79 9.89 -15.09 -8.10
CA TRP A 79 11.05 -15.29 -8.96
C TRP A 79 10.61 -15.72 -10.37
N GLY A 80 10.36 -14.73 -11.24
CA GLY A 80 9.80 -14.96 -12.57
C GLY A 80 8.28 -14.76 -12.65
N THR A 81 7.73 -13.86 -11.82
CA THR A 81 6.30 -13.57 -11.77
C THR A 81 5.88 -12.61 -12.89
N PRO A 82 4.72 -12.80 -13.53
CA PRO A 82 4.14 -11.79 -14.43
C PRO A 82 3.41 -10.68 -13.66
N ALA A 83 3.19 -10.86 -12.36
CA ALA A 83 2.49 -9.89 -11.53
C ALA A 83 3.31 -8.60 -11.37
N LEU A 84 2.62 -7.49 -11.12
CA LEU A 84 3.21 -6.18 -10.82
C LEU A 84 3.28 -5.89 -9.32
N TYR A 85 3.25 -6.96 -8.54
CA TYR A 85 3.36 -6.91 -7.09
C TYR A 85 4.03 -8.18 -6.57
N CYS A 86 4.54 -8.10 -5.35
CA CYS A 86 5.08 -9.22 -4.62
C CYS A 86 4.81 -9.02 -3.13
N ASP A 87 4.27 -10.05 -2.49
CA ASP A 87 4.05 -10.03 -1.04
C ASP A 87 5.39 -10.28 -0.32
N LEU A 88 5.80 -9.33 0.52
CA LEU A 88 7.00 -9.41 1.36
C LEU A 88 6.65 -9.33 2.86
N THR A 89 5.40 -9.64 3.23
CA THR A 89 4.88 -9.49 4.60
C THR A 89 5.67 -10.32 5.62
N ASN A 90 6.04 -11.55 5.26
CA ASN A 90 6.80 -12.45 6.13
C ASN A 90 8.27 -12.03 6.23
N GLU A 91 8.82 -11.55 5.12
CA GLU A 91 10.19 -11.07 4.97
C GLU A 91 10.43 -9.76 5.74
N THR A 92 9.37 -9.05 6.06
CA THR A 92 9.36 -7.75 6.77
C THR A 92 8.60 -7.84 8.10
N SER A 93 8.67 -9.01 8.75
CA SER A 93 7.96 -9.30 10.01
C SER A 93 8.54 -8.57 11.22
N ASP A 94 9.82 -8.17 11.20
CA ASP A 94 10.35 -7.28 12.23
C ASP A 94 9.94 -5.85 11.93
N LEU A 95 8.90 -5.39 12.63
CA LEU A 95 8.20 -4.15 12.31
C LEU A 95 9.06 -2.90 12.50
N ARG A 96 10.08 -2.96 13.34
CA ARG A 96 10.94 -1.82 13.69
C ARG A 96 12.16 -1.70 12.78
N GLU A 97 12.50 -2.77 12.06
CA GLU A 97 13.65 -2.79 11.18
C GLU A 97 13.36 -2.10 9.84
N PRO A 98 14.33 -1.37 9.27
CA PRO A 98 14.19 -0.82 7.93
C PRO A 98 14.52 -1.89 6.87
N TYR A 99 13.84 -1.83 5.74
CA TYR A 99 13.99 -2.76 4.63
C TYR A 99 14.15 -2.05 3.29
N TYR A 100 14.71 -2.79 2.34
CA TYR A 100 14.69 -2.47 0.92
C TYR A 100 14.13 -3.64 0.12
N GLY A 101 13.35 -3.31 -0.91
CA GLY A 101 12.97 -4.22 -1.98
C GLY A 101 13.63 -3.78 -3.28
N ARG A 102 13.91 -4.70 -4.18
CA ARG A 102 14.28 -4.37 -5.54
C ARG A 102 13.68 -5.35 -6.53
N VAL A 103 13.36 -4.85 -7.71
CA VAL A 103 12.77 -5.62 -8.79
C VAL A 103 13.53 -5.37 -10.08
N LYS A 104 13.69 -6.41 -10.89
CA LYS A 104 14.12 -6.29 -12.28
C LYS A 104 13.10 -6.97 -13.18
N ALA A 105 13.09 -6.56 -14.44
CA ALA A 105 12.27 -7.17 -15.48
C ALA A 105 13.14 -7.95 -16.46
N VAL A 106 12.54 -8.94 -17.11
CA VAL A 106 13.12 -9.67 -18.24
C VAL A 106 12.12 -9.73 -19.38
N LEU A 107 12.60 -9.35 -20.58
CA LEU A 107 11.85 -9.46 -21.83
C LEU A 107 12.75 -10.11 -22.88
N ALA A 108 12.27 -11.19 -23.52
CA ALA A 108 12.96 -11.87 -24.62
C ALA A 108 14.47 -12.10 -24.34
N ARG A 109 14.80 -12.61 -23.14
CA ARG A 109 16.16 -12.87 -22.62
C ARG A 109 17.02 -11.64 -22.31
N THR A 110 16.50 -10.43 -22.47
CA THR A 110 17.14 -9.19 -22.02
C THR A 110 16.69 -8.84 -20.61
N ASN A 111 17.64 -8.64 -19.68
CA ASN A 111 17.36 -8.18 -18.32
C ASN A 111 17.39 -6.65 -18.27
N SER A 112 16.62 -6.04 -17.38
CA SER A 112 16.85 -4.66 -16.92
C SER A 112 17.73 -4.61 -15.67
N ASP A 113 18.24 -3.42 -15.34
CA ASP A 113 18.84 -3.16 -14.03
C ASP A 113 17.84 -3.41 -12.92
N TRP A 114 18.36 -3.71 -11.74
CA TRP A 114 17.57 -3.70 -10.53
C TRP A 114 17.12 -2.28 -10.19
N VAL A 115 15.82 -2.10 -9.97
CA VAL A 115 15.25 -0.87 -9.44
C VAL A 115 14.86 -1.10 -7.98
N MET A 116 15.46 -0.31 -7.10
CA MET A 116 15.32 -0.43 -5.65
C MET A 116 14.30 0.56 -5.11
N THR A 117 13.60 0.18 -4.05
CA THR A 117 12.72 1.08 -3.29
C THR A 117 13.54 2.12 -2.50
N PRO A 118 12.91 3.23 -2.09
CA PRO A 118 13.32 3.94 -0.88
C PRO A 118 13.34 3.00 0.33
N ARG A 119 13.98 3.44 1.42
CA ARG A 119 13.98 2.70 2.69
C ARG A 119 12.55 2.65 3.22
N PHE A 120 12.10 1.47 3.61
CA PHE A 120 10.76 1.22 4.13
C PHE A 120 10.83 0.65 5.54
N THR A 121 10.12 1.23 6.51
CA THR A 121 10.01 0.68 7.87
C THR A 121 8.53 0.46 8.21
N PRO A 122 8.08 -0.79 8.42
CA PRO A 122 6.67 -1.09 8.64
C PRO A 122 6.03 -0.28 9.76
N TRP A 123 6.72 -0.11 10.89
CA TRP A 123 6.27 0.67 12.03
C TRP A 123 5.94 2.12 11.69
N TRP A 124 6.77 2.78 10.89
CA TRP A 124 6.55 4.19 10.56
C TRP A 124 5.55 4.37 9.41
N GLU A 125 5.52 3.43 8.47
CA GLU A 125 4.89 3.64 7.16
C GLU A 125 3.58 2.89 6.96
N THR A 126 3.25 1.91 7.81
CA THR A 126 1.99 1.17 7.68
C THR A 126 0.77 2.07 7.90
N GLN A 127 -0.21 1.90 7.01
CA GLN A 127 -1.54 2.48 7.17
C GLN A 127 -2.41 1.51 7.96
N ILE A 128 -3.09 2.02 8.98
CA ILE A 128 -4.00 1.24 9.81
C ILE A 128 -5.42 1.50 9.34
N ASP A 129 -6.16 0.42 9.18
CA ASP A 129 -7.57 0.48 8.84
C ASP A 129 -8.45 0.93 10.01
N PRO A 130 -9.62 1.54 9.73
CA PRO A 130 -10.58 1.86 10.76
C PRO A 130 -10.95 0.61 11.59
N PRO A 131 -11.30 0.80 12.87
CA PRO A 131 -11.80 -0.31 13.67
C PRO A 131 -13.17 -0.76 13.14
N ALA A 132 -13.45 -2.06 13.29
CA ALA A 132 -14.81 -2.54 13.13
C ALA A 132 -15.63 -2.11 14.34
N VAL A 133 -16.83 -1.57 14.08
CA VAL A 133 -17.71 -1.00 15.10
C VAL A 133 -19.00 -1.81 15.15
N THR A 134 -19.33 -2.29 16.35
CA THR A 134 -20.62 -2.89 16.68
C THR A 134 -21.32 -1.97 17.67
N VAL A 135 -22.60 -1.68 17.42
CA VAL A 135 -23.40 -0.82 18.29
C VAL A 135 -24.62 -1.60 18.73
N THR A 136 -24.80 -1.74 20.04
CA THR A 136 -26.00 -2.30 20.64
C THR A 136 -26.65 -1.27 21.54
N ARG A 137 -27.97 -1.23 21.55
CA ARG A 137 -28.72 -0.38 22.47
C ARG A 137 -28.82 -1.09 23.81
N VAL A 138 -28.50 -0.38 24.89
CA VAL A 138 -28.70 -0.85 26.26
C VAL A 138 -29.48 0.22 27.01
N ASN A 139 -30.76 -0.03 27.28
CA ASN A 139 -31.68 0.93 27.90
C ASN A 139 -31.76 2.26 27.12
N ALA A 140 -31.26 3.34 27.70
CA ALA A 140 -31.16 4.66 27.10
C ALA A 140 -29.75 4.99 26.57
N SER A 141 -28.81 4.05 26.65
CA SER A 141 -27.41 4.21 26.23
C SER A 141 -27.11 3.41 24.96
N LEU A 142 -25.96 3.71 24.34
CA LEU A 142 -25.36 2.85 23.30
C LEU A 142 -24.11 2.18 23.86
N LEU A 143 -24.05 0.87 23.74
CA LEU A 143 -22.84 0.11 23.97
C LEU A 143 -22.13 -0.05 22.62
N VAL A 144 -20.93 0.51 22.54
CA VAL A 144 -20.07 0.49 21.36
C VAL A 144 -18.94 -0.48 21.62
N VAL A 145 -18.84 -1.51 20.79
CA VAL A 145 -17.74 -2.48 20.81
C VAL A 145 -16.87 -2.26 19.58
N LEU A 146 -15.57 -2.09 19.83
CA LEU A 146 -14.54 -1.76 18.87
C LEU A 146 -13.59 -2.94 18.69
N HIS A 147 -13.27 -3.25 17.44
CA HIS A 147 -12.29 -4.28 17.09
C HIS A 147 -11.22 -3.68 16.18
N ALA A 148 -9.97 -3.68 16.64
CA ALA A 148 -8.82 -3.34 15.80
C ALA A 148 -8.68 -4.34 14.64
N PRO A 149 -8.09 -3.92 13.50
CA PRO A 149 -7.69 -4.83 12.45
C PRO A 149 -6.71 -5.91 12.95
N ASP A 150 -6.88 -7.13 12.42
CA ASP A 150 -5.97 -8.24 12.68
C ASP A 150 -4.61 -8.03 11.98
N LEU A 151 -3.56 -8.58 12.59
CA LEU A 151 -2.23 -8.65 12.00
C LEU A 151 -2.09 -9.84 11.05
N PRO A 152 -1.19 -9.78 10.06
CA PRO A 152 -0.88 -10.92 9.20
C PRO A 152 -0.16 -12.04 9.97
N TYR A 153 0.38 -11.75 11.14
CA TYR A 153 1.16 -12.68 11.95
C TYR A 153 0.25 -13.45 12.90
N ARG A 154 0.45 -14.77 12.95
CA ARG A 154 -0.14 -15.62 13.98
C ARG A 154 0.81 -15.70 15.16
N GLY A 155 0.26 -15.58 16.36
CA GLY A 155 1.02 -15.81 17.58
C GLY A 155 1.43 -17.28 17.67
N GLN A 156 2.33 -17.58 18.62
CA GLN A 156 2.86 -18.93 18.83
C GLN A 156 1.75 -19.99 19.05
N ASN A 157 0.59 -19.56 19.56
CA ASN A 157 -0.57 -20.42 19.82
C ASN A 157 -1.56 -20.50 18.63
N GLY A 158 -1.20 -19.94 17.47
CA GLY A 158 -2.06 -19.89 16.28
C GLY A 158 -3.18 -18.85 16.32
N SER A 159 -3.30 -18.06 17.39
CA SER A 159 -4.24 -16.95 17.51
C SER A 159 -3.81 -15.76 16.65
N ASN A 160 -4.79 -15.01 16.14
CA ASN A 160 -4.53 -13.73 15.47
C ASN A 160 -3.90 -12.77 16.48
N GLU A 161 -2.72 -12.21 16.16
CA GLU A 161 -2.16 -11.13 16.96
C GLU A 161 -2.90 -9.83 16.66
N SER A 162 -3.13 -9.04 17.70
CA SER A 162 -3.73 -7.73 17.56
C SER A 162 -2.66 -6.66 17.45
N MET A 163 -2.95 -5.65 16.64
CA MET A 163 -2.12 -4.46 16.48
C MET A 163 -1.87 -3.69 17.79
N GLU A 164 -2.76 -3.84 18.77
CA GLU A 164 -2.61 -3.29 20.12
C GLU A 164 -1.40 -3.82 20.89
N ASN A 165 -0.87 -5.00 20.51
CA ASN A 165 0.36 -5.52 21.14
C ASN A 165 1.61 -4.74 20.72
N TYR A 166 1.54 -4.03 19.60
CA TYR A 166 2.66 -3.31 19.02
C TYR A 166 2.53 -1.81 19.25
N TYR A 167 1.34 -1.24 19.07
CA TYR A 167 1.08 0.17 19.33
C TYR A 167 0.17 0.38 20.54
N ASP A 168 0.42 1.47 21.25
CA ASP A 168 -0.55 2.08 22.17
C ASP A 168 -1.69 2.73 21.37
N LEU A 169 -2.61 1.90 20.86
CA LEU A 169 -3.75 2.36 20.08
C LEU A 169 -4.75 3.10 20.97
N VAL A 170 -5.16 4.28 20.51
CA VAL A 170 -6.23 5.07 21.13
C VAL A 170 -7.42 5.07 20.18
N TYR A 171 -8.58 4.63 20.65
CA TYR A 171 -9.82 4.72 19.91
C TYR A 171 -10.48 6.06 20.17
N ARG A 172 -10.92 6.71 19.10
CA ARG A 172 -11.77 7.91 19.15
C ARG A 172 -13.15 7.56 18.62
N VAL A 173 -14.17 7.71 19.45
CA VAL A 173 -15.57 7.42 19.09
C VAL A 173 -16.36 8.70 19.00
N PHE A 174 -17.11 8.83 17.93
CA PHE A 174 -17.94 9.97 17.61
C PHE A 174 -19.41 9.53 17.51
N LYS A 175 -20.27 10.27 18.20
CA LYS A 175 -21.73 10.11 18.15
C LYS A 175 -22.31 11.24 17.31
N ILE A 176 -23.09 10.89 16.30
CA ILE A 176 -23.74 11.81 15.37
C ILE A 176 -25.24 11.71 15.61
N ASN A 177 -25.87 12.79 16.07
CA ASN A 177 -27.32 12.90 16.10
C ASN A 177 -27.79 13.39 14.72
N LYS A 178 -28.41 12.51 13.94
CA LYS A 178 -28.86 12.82 12.57
C LYS A 178 -30.10 13.73 12.56
N SER A 179 -30.89 13.76 13.62
CA SER A 179 -32.06 14.63 13.72
C SER A 179 -31.69 16.11 13.81
N VAL A 180 -30.53 16.42 14.43
CA VAL A 180 -30.03 17.81 14.60
C VAL A 180 -28.73 18.08 13.85
N GLY A 181 -28.18 17.09 13.14
CA GLY A 181 -26.93 17.21 12.39
C GLY A 181 -25.68 17.44 13.25
N LYS A 182 -25.70 17.10 14.55
CA LYS A 182 -24.59 17.37 15.49
C LYS A 182 -23.72 16.15 15.70
N GLU A 183 -22.42 16.28 15.45
CA GLU A 183 -21.39 15.31 15.81
C GLU A 183 -20.68 15.72 17.12
N GLN A 184 -20.37 14.74 17.96
CA GLN A 184 -19.59 14.93 19.17
C GLN A 184 -18.65 13.75 19.40
N LYS A 185 -17.41 14.02 19.81
CA LYS A 185 -16.49 12.98 20.29
C LYS A 185 -16.92 12.60 21.70
N VAL A 186 -17.38 11.36 21.86
CA VAL A 186 -17.90 10.86 23.15
C VAL A 186 -16.86 10.06 23.92
N TYR A 187 -15.77 9.65 23.26
CA TYR A 187 -14.75 8.84 23.90
C TYR A 187 -13.40 8.98 23.20
N GLU A 188 -12.33 8.94 23.99
CA GLU A 188 -10.94 8.83 23.56
C GLU A 188 -10.16 8.00 24.59
N GLY A 189 -9.70 6.81 24.20
CA GLY A 189 -8.94 5.93 25.09
C GLY A 189 -8.68 4.53 24.52
N ALA A 190 -8.04 3.65 25.30
CA ALA A 190 -7.65 2.30 24.86
C ALA A 190 -8.74 1.23 25.03
N GLN A 191 -9.80 1.50 25.79
CA GLN A 191 -10.91 0.55 25.99
C GLN A 191 -11.64 0.27 24.68
N ARG A 192 -11.89 -1.02 24.43
CA ARG A 192 -12.63 -1.51 23.26
C ARG A 192 -14.15 -1.46 23.43
N VAL A 193 -14.62 -1.37 24.68
CA VAL A 193 -16.04 -1.32 25.01
C VAL A 193 -16.33 0.03 25.66
N VAL A 194 -17.24 0.78 25.05
CA VAL A 194 -17.56 2.15 25.45
C VAL A 194 -19.07 2.28 25.56
N GLU A 195 -19.56 2.71 26.71
CA GLU A 195 -20.96 3.09 26.88
C GLU A 195 -21.11 4.60 26.66
N THR A 196 -22.02 5.00 25.76
CA THR A 196 -22.30 6.40 25.49
C THR A 196 -23.54 6.86 26.25
N GLU A 197 -23.54 8.12 26.68
CA GLU A 197 -24.64 8.75 27.41
C GLU A 197 -26.02 8.66 26.73
N VAL A 198 -27.02 8.83 27.60
CA VAL A 198 -28.47 8.83 27.40
C VAL A 198 -28.91 9.48 26.09
N LEU A 199 -29.69 8.74 25.32
CA LEU A 199 -30.17 9.10 23.99
C LEU A 199 -31.55 9.76 24.09
N THR A 200 -31.76 10.84 23.32
CA THR A 200 -33.07 11.46 23.25
C THR A 200 -34.05 10.52 22.54
N PRO A 201 -35.27 10.33 23.08
CA PRO A 201 -36.32 9.57 22.40
C PRO A 201 -36.59 10.08 20.98
N ARG A 202 -37.10 9.22 20.10
CA ARG A 202 -37.46 9.56 18.71
C ARG A 202 -36.33 10.20 17.89
N SER A 203 -35.08 9.86 18.21
CA SER A 203 -33.90 10.43 17.56
C SER A 203 -33.07 9.35 16.89
N SER A 204 -32.42 9.72 15.78
CA SER A 204 -31.53 8.86 15.02
C SER A 204 -30.08 9.15 15.40
N TYR A 205 -29.36 8.15 15.89
CA TYR A 205 -27.95 8.28 16.25
C TYR A 205 -27.08 7.36 15.41
N CYS A 206 -25.97 7.88 14.90
CA CYS A 206 -24.94 7.10 14.22
C CYS A 206 -23.63 7.19 14.99
N VAL A 207 -22.90 6.08 15.03
CA VAL A 207 -21.58 5.99 15.64
C VAL A 207 -20.54 5.78 14.55
N VAL A 208 -19.43 6.50 14.69
CA VAL A 208 -18.23 6.38 13.86
C VAL A 208 -17.02 6.32 14.76
N ALA A 209 -16.04 5.49 14.44
CA ALA A 209 -14.80 5.42 15.19
C ALA A 209 -13.56 5.50 14.27
N GLU A 210 -12.45 5.97 14.82
CA GLU A 210 -11.13 5.91 14.20
C GLU A 210 -10.10 5.44 15.24
N ILE A 211 -8.98 4.91 14.75
CA ILE A 211 -7.81 4.60 15.55
C ILE A 211 -6.83 5.78 15.44
N TYR A 212 -6.32 6.22 16.58
CA TYR A 212 -5.29 7.23 16.71
C TYR A 212 -4.03 6.62 17.35
N ARG A 213 -2.86 6.94 16.79
CA ARG A 213 -1.55 6.58 17.30
C ARG A 213 -0.85 7.82 17.82
N PRO A 214 -0.84 8.08 19.15
CA PRO A 214 -0.28 9.30 19.72
C PRO A 214 1.21 9.51 19.38
N ILE A 215 2.02 8.45 19.46
CA ILE A 215 3.47 8.52 19.21
C ILE A 215 3.79 8.98 17.77
N LEU A 216 2.93 8.63 16.82
CA LEU A 216 3.14 8.92 15.40
C LEU A 216 2.35 10.14 14.91
N ASP A 217 1.44 10.67 15.72
CA ASP A 217 0.36 11.57 15.31
C ASP A 217 -0.35 11.11 14.02
N LYS A 218 -0.65 9.81 13.95
CA LYS A 218 -1.31 9.18 12.79
C LYS A 218 -2.70 8.67 13.14
N ARG A 219 -3.63 8.86 12.21
CA ARG A 219 -5.02 8.45 12.32
C ARG A 219 -5.35 7.44 11.23
N SER A 220 -6.20 6.47 11.53
CA SER A 220 -6.85 5.67 10.50
C SER A 220 -7.87 6.51 9.72
N GLN A 221 -8.43 5.95 8.65
CA GLN A 221 -9.69 6.46 8.15
C GLN A 221 -10.80 6.26 9.20
N ARG A 222 -11.92 6.96 9.04
CA ARG A 222 -13.10 6.75 9.87
C ARG A 222 -13.84 5.47 9.46
N SER A 223 -14.42 4.78 10.42
CA SER A 223 -15.25 3.60 10.17
C SER A 223 -16.50 3.98 9.36
N LYS A 224 -17.17 2.97 8.80
CA LYS A 224 -18.54 3.16 8.29
C LYS A 224 -19.47 3.56 9.44
N GLU A 225 -20.45 4.42 9.16
CA GLU A 225 -21.46 4.80 10.13
C GLU A 225 -22.30 3.57 10.55
N LYS A 226 -22.54 3.44 11.86
CA LYS A 226 -23.48 2.47 12.42
C LYS A 226 -24.60 3.21 13.12
N CYS A 227 -25.78 3.16 12.52
CA CYS A 227 -26.93 3.95 12.95
C CYS A 227 -27.96 3.10 13.70
N VAL A 228 -28.58 3.70 14.70
CA VAL A 228 -29.63 3.12 15.53
C VAL A 228 -30.74 4.16 15.71
N GLN A 229 -31.98 3.69 15.61
CA GLN A 229 -33.16 4.51 15.88
C GLN A 229 -33.58 4.33 17.34
N ILE A 230 -33.91 5.43 17.99
CA ILE A 230 -34.46 5.43 19.33
C ILE A 230 -35.98 5.63 19.21
N PRO A 231 -36.81 4.65 19.64
CA PRO A 231 -38.26 4.81 19.68
C PRO A 231 -38.69 6.01 20.54
#